data_AF-A0A8B6ZYT6-F1
#
_entry.id   AF-A0A8B6ZYT6-F1
#
_cell.length_a   1.000
_cell.length_b   1.000
_cell.length_c   1.000
_cell.angle_alpha   90.00
_cell.angle_beta   90.00
_cell.angle_gamma   90.00
#
_symmetry.space_group_name_H-M   'P 1'
#
loop_
_entity.id
_entity.type
_entity.pdbx_description
1 polymer ?
#
loop_
_entity_poly.entity_id
_entity_poly.type
_entity_poly.pdbx_seq_one_letter_code
_entity_poly.pdbx_strand_id
1 'polypeptide(L)'
;MDIDPSRENPSPESCFLPGGQSSAALRQAISQILHRFTYQEARRGNGKDAVFQDLSVLIEAAEYGRLFEGDGAQIRGMSEMLGEVAKALGMYAAPPKEEVGSRDDSSGVDEKATEVGLLFLKLLGKVETAKNSLFCPAWKTGLHHLAGPVYIFAITHNLEQPWTSPRSREIAGEVLSLLLRVSNCDSVAGFLHGENEEEKGRFTMIMGLLKPDLNKESWKNNPATKHVFSWTLQQITRPWLNQHLERILPPSLLISDDYQMENKILGIRCLHHIVLNVPAADLLQYNRAQVLYHAIFNHLYTPEHQLIQAVLLCLLDLFPVLEKAEQWKGGAVRPTTHCDEVLQLILTHMEPEHRLLLRRTYARNLPAFVRRLGILTVRHFKRLQRVVIGYLEVYDGPEEEARLKILETLKLLIQHAWPRISCRLVVLLKTLLKLICDVARDPNFTSESVKIALLQEATDCLILLDHCSQGQVKGLLAKIPQSCEDGKVLSCVRKVQQASEGAYSDGT
;
A
#
# COMPACT_ATOMS: atom_id res chain seq x y z
N MET A 1 -33.91 72.17 4.28
CA MET A 1 -32.55 71.78 3.87
C MET A 1 -31.70 71.82 5.11
N ASP A 2 -31.09 70.68 5.40
CA ASP A 2 -29.69 70.58 5.79
C ASP A 2 -29.24 70.92 7.21
N ILE A 3 -28.79 69.83 7.85
CA ILE A 3 -27.53 69.62 8.56
C ILE A 3 -27.60 69.48 10.10
N ASP A 4 -27.19 68.27 10.47
CA ASP A 4 -26.95 67.64 11.76
C ASP A 4 -25.46 67.90 12.18
N PRO A 5 -24.82 67.19 13.14
CA PRO A 5 -24.70 67.50 14.57
C PRO A 5 -23.23 67.57 15.08
N SER A 6 -23.04 67.77 16.40
CA SER A 6 -21.96 67.21 17.24
C SER A 6 -22.26 67.63 18.71
N ARG A 7 -21.98 66.89 19.80
CA ARG A 7 -21.08 65.76 20.09
C ARG A 7 -21.38 65.22 21.51
N GLU A 8 -20.77 64.07 21.83
CA GLU A 8 -20.41 63.51 23.16
C GLU A 8 -21.25 62.36 23.80
N ASN A 9 -20.76 61.13 23.55
CA ASN A 9 -20.35 60.02 24.45
C ASN A 9 -21.17 59.66 25.72
N PRO A 10 -21.35 58.35 26.01
CA PRO A 10 -20.31 57.60 26.76
C PRO A 10 -20.12 56.12 26.35
N SER A 11 -19.03 55.53 26.86
CA SER A 11 -18.73 54.09 26.96
C SER A 11 -18.59 53.72 28.46
N PRO A 12 -18.38 52.46 28.88
CA PRO A 12 -18.87 51.17 28.38
C PRO A 12 -19.53 50.33 29.51
N GLU A 13 -20.68 49.70 29.30
CA GLU A 13 -21.22 48.72 30.25
C GLU A 13 -21.00 47.28 29.75
N SER A 14 -20.26 46.55 30.56
CA SER A 14 -20.19 45.10 30.65
C SER A 14 -21.58 44.48 30.86
N CYS A 15 -21.92 43.43 30.11
CA CYS A 15 -22.94 42.47 30.55
C CYS A 15 -22.65 41.08 29.99
N PHE A 16 -22.32 40.16 30.89
CA PHE A 16 -22.43 38.73 30.69
C PHE A 16 -23.92 38.30 30.75
N LEU A 17 -24.24 37.30 29.93
CA LEU A 17 -25.45 36.46 29.77
C LEU A 17 -26.35 36.29 31.03
N PRO A 18 -27.70 36.11 30.88
CA PRO A 18 -28.24 34.83 30.37
C PRO A 18 -29.50 34.97 29.47
N GLY A 19 -29.46 34.30 28.32
CA GLY A 19 -30.61 34.16 27.42
C GLY A 19 -30.17 33.39 26.17
N GLY A 20 -30.80 32.25 25.90
CA GLY A 20 -30.33 31.28 24.89
C GLY A 20 -30.02 31.94 23.55
N GLN A 21 -28.78 31.78 23.08
CA GLN A 21 -28.33 32.35 21.81
C GLN A 21 -29.26 31.91 20.67
N SER A 22 -29.69 32.88 19.85
CA SER A 22 -30.46 32.60 18.64
C SER A 22 -29.59 31.84 17.64
N SER A 23 -30.17 30.94 16.84
CA SER A 23 -29.46 30.19 15.77
C SER A 23 -28.72 31.14 14.81
N ALA A 24 -29.24 32.35 14.60
CA ALA A 24 -28.60 33.41 13.83
C ALA A 24 -27.31 33.98 14.48
N ALA A 25 -27.29 34.15 15.81
CA ALA A 25 -26.10 34.62 16.53
C ALA A 25 -24.98 33.57 16.52
N LEU A 26 -25.33 32.28 16.68
CA LEU A 26 -24.39 31.16 16.58
C LEU A 26 -23.77 31.08 15.17
N ARG A 27 -24.59 31.26 14.13
CA ARG A 27 -24.15 31.30 12.73
C ARG A 27 -23.16 32.43 12.47
N GLN A 28 -23.45 33.62 12.99
CA GLN A 28 -22.57 34.78 12.82
C GLN A 28 -21.24 34.60 13.55
N ALA A 29 -21.25 33.99 14.75
CA ALA A 29 -20.04 33.65 15.49
C ALA A 29 -19.17 32.62 14.74
N ILE A 30 -19.77 31.55 14.21
CA ILE A 30 -19.07 30.53 13.40
C ILE A 30 -18.49 31.14 12.12
N SER A 31 -19.24 32.00 11.44
CA SER A 31 -18.79 32.70 10.23
C SER A 31 -17.61 33.66 10.51
N GLN A 32 -17.63 34.38 11.63
CA GLN A 32 -16.52 35.23 12.07
C GLN A 32 -15.27 34.41 12.40
N ILE A 33 -15.44 33.25 13.04
CA ILE A 33 -14.34 32.31 13.33
C ILE A 33 -13.74 31.76 12.03
N LEU A 34 -14.56 31.33 11.08
CA LEU A 34 -14.12 30.89 9.76
C LEU A 34 -13.33 31.98 9.01
N HIS A 35 -13.81 33.22 9.05
CA HIS A 35 -13.10 34.36 8.46
C HIS A 35 -11.75 34.64 9.12
N ARG A 36 -11.65 34.46 10.45
CA ARG A 36 -10.37 34.60 11.17
C ARG A 36 -9.41 33.46 10.84
N PHE A 37 -9.90 32.23 10.70
CA PHE A 37 -9.10 31.07 10.30
C PHE A 37 -8.55 31.18 8.88
N THR A 38 -9.34 31.68 7.93
CA THR A 38 -8.96 31.77 6.51
C THR A 38 -8.08 32.97 6.18
N TYR A 39 -8.19 34.09 6.92
CA TYR A 39 -7.47 35.34 6.58
C TYR A 39 -6.17 35.55 7.39
N GLN A 40 -5.96 34.85 8.51
CA GLN A 40 -4.77 35.00 9.38
C GLN A 40 -3.60 34.04 9.06
N GLU A 41 -3.38 33.68 7.80
CA GLU A 41 -2.16 32.95 7.39
C GLU A 41 -0.86 33.77 7.55
N ALA A 42 -0.94 35.07 7.89
CA ALA A 42 0.22 35.98 7.91
C ALA A 42 0.79 36.37 9.30
N ARG A 43 0.23 35.95 10.44
CA ARG A 43 0.78 36.29 11.78
C ARG A 43 0.87 35.08 12.71
N ARG A 44 2.10 34.67 13.03
CA ARG A 44 2.47 33.56 13.94
C ARG A 44 1.93 33.77 15.37
N GLY A 45 1.56 32.65 16.00
CA GLY A 45 1.60 32.48 17.46
C GLY A 45 0.24 32.53 18.14
N ASN A 46 -0.12 33.66 18.75
CA ASN A 46 -1.09 33.66 19.85
C ASN A 46 -2.55 33.93 19.45
N GLY A 47 -2.81 34.27 18.19
CA GLY A 47 -4.16 34.61 17.73
C GLY A 47 -5.05 33.39 17.48
N LYS A 48 -4.45 32.22 17.15
CA LYS A 48 -5.21 31.02 16.79
C LYS A 48 -5.67 30.24 18.02
N ASP A 49 -4.87 30.14 19.07
CA ASP A 49 -5.25 29.45 20.32
C ASP A 49 -6.47 30.09 20.99
N ALA A 50 -6.58 31.43 20.94
CA ALA A 50 -7.77 32.15 21.37
C ALA A 50 -9.01 31.78 20.55
N VAL A 51 -8.86 31.62 19.23
CA VAL A 51 -9.94 31.20 18.32
C VAL A 51 -10.34 29.73 18.58
N PHE A 52 -9.38 28.86 18.93
CA PHE A 52 -9.63 27.47 19.34
C PHE A 52 -10.42 27.40 20.66
N GLN A 53 -10.05 28.22 21.64
CA GLN A 53 -10.76 28.33 22.91
C GLN A 53 -12.17 28.90 22.71
N ASP A 54 -12.32 29.97 21.92
CA ASP A 54 -13.61 30.56 21.55
C ASP A 54 -14.52 29.52 20.88
N LEU A 55 -13.98 28.73 19.94
CA LEU A 55 -14.71 27.66 19.27
C LEU A 55 -15.11 26.53 20.22
N SER A 56 -14.20 26.11 21.12
CA SER A 56 -14.50 25.11 22.15
C SER A 56 -15.63 25.56 23.07
N VAL A 57 -15.58 26.81 23.54
CA VAL A 57 -16.60 27.40 24.43
C VAL A 57 -17.95 27.49 23.72
N LEU A 58 -17.96 27.89 22.45
CA LEU A 58 -19.19 27.94 21.64
C LEU A 58 -19.81 26.55 21.43
N ILE A 59 -19.00 25.53 21.17
CA ILE A 59 -19.48 24.14 21.00
C ILE A 59 -20.02 23.58 22.33
N GLU A 60 -19.39 23.91 23.45
CA GLU A 60 -19.86 23.50 24.78
C GLU A 60 -21.18 24.19 25.15
N ALA A 61 -21.27 25.50 24.92
CA ALA A 61 -22.43 26.33 25.25
C ALA A 61 -23.64 26.09 24.35
N ALA A 62 -23.45 25.57 23.13
CA ALA A 62 -24.55 25.32 22.22
C ALA A 62 -25.37 24.07 22.62
N GLU A 63 -26.70 24.25 22.67
CA GLU A 63 -27.68 23.17 22.85
C GLU A 63 -27.68 22.23 21.64
N TYR A 64 -27.82 20.93 21.87
CA TYR A 64 -27.63 19.84 20.90
C TYR A 64 -28.51 19.98 19.64
N GLY A 65 -29.70 20.57 19.76
CA GLY A 65 -30.59 20.86 18.63
C GLY A 65 -30.14 22.07 17.81
N ARG A 66 -29.71 23.17 18.45
CA ARG A 66 -29.42 24.46 17.79
C ARG A 66 -28.16 24.47 16.93
N LEU A 67 -27.24 23.52 17.13
CA LEU A 67 -26.06 23.32 16.28
C LEU A 67 -26.43 22.79 14.89
N PHE A 68 -27.52 22.03 14.80
CA PHE A 68 -27.94 21.36 13.57
C PHE A 68 -29.29 21.89 13.04
N GLU A 69 -30.09 22.55 13.87
CA GLU A 69 -31.35 23.20 13.51
C GLU A 69 -31.12 24.57 12.83
N GLY A 70 -31.59 24.66 11.59
CA GLY A 70 -31.95 25.93 10.95
C GLY A 70 -33.46 26.00 10.76
N ASP A 71 -34.00 27.20 10.64
CA ASP A 71 -35.42 27.40 10.32
C ASP A 71 -35.57 27.29 8.78
N GLY A 72 -36.15 26.19 8.27
CA GLY A 72 -36.37 25.99 6.82
C GLY A 72 -35.09 25.99 5.96
N ALA A 73 -35.10 26.68 4.81
CA ALA A 73 -33.98 26.75 3.84
C ALA A 73 -32.61 27.16 4.45
N GLN A 74 -32.59 27.58 5.72
CA GLN A 74 -31.41 27.91 6.53
C GLN A 74 -30.72 26.68 7.18
N ILE A 75 -31.36 25.50 7.23
CA ILE A 75 -30.78 24.23 7.76
C ILE A 75 -29.51 23.83 7.00
N ARG A 76 -29.52 24.02 5.68
CA ARG A 76 -28.38 23.66 4.82
C ARG A 76 -27.15 24.49 5.16
N GLY A 77 -27.34 25.80 5.38
CA GLY A 77 -26.26 26.73 5.65
C GLY A 77 -25.48 26.43 6.94
N MET A 78 -26.16 26.09 8.04
CA MET A 78 -25.48 25.80 9.32
C MET A 78 -24.65 24.52 9.27
N SER A 79 -25.23 23.44 8.77
CA SER A 79 -24.53 22.15 8.62
C SER A 79 -23.37 22.23 7.63
N GLU A 80 -23.52 23.00 6.55
CA GLU A 80 -22.44 23.27 5.58
C GLU A 80 -21.30 24.08 6.21
N MET A 81 -21.59 25.16 6.95
CA MET A 81 -20.54 25.93 7.65
C MET A 81 -19.80 25.08 8.70
N LEU A 82 -20.48 24.18 9.42
CA LEU A 82 -19.81 23.25 10.32
C LEU A 82 -18.85 22.31 9.56
N GLY A 83 -19.23 21.85 8.36
CA GLY A 83 -18.35 21.13 7.46
C GLY A 83 -17.14 21.96 7.00
N GLU A 84 -17.33 23.24 6.71
CA GLU A 84 -16.26 24.19 6.37
C GLU A 84 -15.32 24.45 7.56
N VAL A 85 -15.84 24.55 8.78
CA VAL A 85 -15.04 24.65 10.01
C VAL A 85 -14.22 23.39 10.19
N ALA A 86 -14.83 22.21 10.06
CA ALA A 86 -14.12 20.94 10.17
C ALA A 86 -13.01 20.82 9.12
N LYS A 87 -13.25 21.31 7.89
CA LYS A 87 -12.22 21.40 6.86
C LYS A 87 -11.09 22.35 7.25
N ALA A 88 -11.40 23.55 7.75
CA ALA A 88 -10.39 24.52 8.19
C ALA A 88 -9.56 24.01 9.37
N LEU A 89 -10.19 23.32 10.33
CA LEU A 89 -9.53 22.67 11.45
C LEU A 89 -8.60 21.54 10.98
N GLY A 90 -9.07 20.70 10.04
CA GLY A 90 -8.24 19.66 9.43
C GLY A 90 -7.03 20.23 8.70
N MET A 91 -7.19 21.35 7.97
CA MET A 91 -6.07 22.04 7.32
C MET A 91 -5.10 22.68 8.32
N TYR A 92 -5.58 23.13 9.49
CA TYR A 92 -4.72 23.67 10.55
C TYR A 92 -3.83 22.60 11.20
N ALA A 93 -4.36 21.38 11.36
CA ALA A 93 -3.60 20.23 11.85
C ALA A 93 -2.80 19.49 10.76
N ALA A 94 -2.95 19.88 9.49
CA ALA A 94 -2.24 19.24 8.39
C ALA A 94 -0.73 19.54 8.46
N PRO A 95 0.12 18.57 8.06
CA PRO A 95 1.56 18.78 8.01
C PRO A 95 1.94 19.91 7.02
N PRO A 96 3.05 20.62 7.27
CA PRO A 96 3.54 21.66 6.36
C PRO A 96 3.91 21.07 4.99
N LYS A 97 3.96 21.95 3.98
CA LYS A 97 4.36 21.56 2.61
C LYS A 97 5.75 20.91 2.66
N GLU A 98 5.96 19.81 1.94
CA GLU A 98 7.29 19.23 1.76
C GLU A 98 8.14 20.20 0.92
N GLU A 99 8.88 21.10 1.58
CA GLU A 99 9.98 21.83 0.92
C GLU A 99 11.19 20.89 0.82
N VAL A 100 11.80 20.86 -0.37
CA VAL A 100 12.95 20.00 -0.67
C VAL A 100 14.14 20.41 0.21
N GLY A 101 14.34 19.71 1.33
CA GLY A 101 15.58 19.76 2.11
C GLY A 101 15.48 20.07 3.61
N SER A 102 14.31 20.36 4.19
CA SER A 102 14.19 20.63 5.64
C SER A 102 13.51 19.46 6.36
N ARG A 103 14.26 18.71 7.17
CA ARG A 103 13.75 17.58 7.98
C ARG A 103 13.18 18.02 9.34
N ASP A 104 13.26 19.30 9.69
CA ASP A 104 13.02 19.80 11.06
C ASP A 104 11.73 20.64 11.26
N ASP A 105 10.92 20.85 10.21
CA ASP A 105 9.74 21.74 10.30
C ASP A 105 8.44 21.07 10.81
N SER A 106 8.49 19.82 11.31
CA SER A 106 7.30 19.15 11.89
C SER A 106 6.99 19.53 13.34
N SER A 107 7.80 20.41 13.95
CA SER A 107 7.63 20.81 15.36
C SER A 107 6.26 21.47 15.61
N GLY A 108 5.47 20.86 16.49
CA GLY A 108 4.17 21.37 16.95
C GLY A 108 2.96 21.01 16.07
N VAL A 109 3.10 20.16 15.05
CA VAL A 109 1.94 19.62 14.30
C VAL A 109 1.15 18.63 15.16
N ASP A 110 1.83 17.88 16.01
CA ASP A 110 1.27 16.88 16.91
C ASP A 110 0.47 17.49 18.07
N GLU A 111 0.92 18.61 18.63
CA GLU A 111 0.17 19.39 19.62
C GLU A 111 -1.11 19.96 19.01
N LYS A 112 -1.03 20.57 17.82
CA LYS A 112 -2.22 21.06 17.09
C LYS A 112 -3.20 19.95 16.75
N ALA A 113 -2.69 18.78 16.35
CA ALA A 113 -3.52 17.61 16.08
C ALA A 113 -4.23 17.13 17.34
N THR A 114 -3.57 17.17 18.50
CA THR A 114 -4.17 16.82 19.80
C THR A 114 -5.34 17.77 20.11
N GLU A 115 -5.15 19.09 19.97
CA GLU A 115 -6.19 20.09 20.22
C GLU A 115 -7.39 19.96 19.26
N VAL A 116 -7.11 19.84 17.96
CA VAL A 116 -8.14 19.64 16.93
C VAL A 116 -8.89 18.33 17.15
N GLY A 117 -8.18 17.26 17.54
CA GLY A 117 -8.79 15.97 17.86
C GLY A 117 -9.75 16.03 19.03
N LEU A 118 -9.38 16.72 20.12
CA LEU A 118 -10.27 16.95 21.27
C LEU A 118 -11.53 17.74 20.88
N LEU A 119 -11.41 18.73 20.00
CA LEU A 119 -12.57 19.46 19.46
C LEU A 119 -13.48 18.54 18.64
N PHE A 120 -12.92 17.67 17.79
CA PHE A 120 -13.72 16.71 17.03
C PHE A 120 -14.43 15.69 17.93
N LEU A 121 -13.80 15.24 19.03
CA LEU A 121 -14.47 14.40 20.02
C LEU A 121 -15.67 15.11 20.66
N LYS A 122 -15.52 16.39 21.03
CA LYS A 122 -16.63 17.21 21.57
C LYS A 122 -17.76 17.36 20.55
N LEU A 123 -17.43 17.68 19.29
CA LEU A 123 -18.40 17.84 18.22
C LEU A 123 -19.17 16.54 17.94
N LEU A 124 -18.47 15.41 17.81
CA LEU A 124 -19.09 14.11 17.60
C LEU A 124 -19.91 13.65 18.81
N GLY A 125 -19.49 13.96 20.04
CA GLY A 125 -20.28 13.71 21.24
C GLY A 125 -21.60 14.50 21.27
N LYS A 126 -21.61 15.73 20.73
CA LYS A 126 -22.84 16.51 20.53
C LYS A 126 -23.75 15.87 19.46
N VAL A 127 -23.18 15.27 18.41
CA VAL A 127 -23.95 14.50 17.41
C VAL A 127 -24.53 13.23 18.03
N GLU A 128 -23.76 12.52 18.87
CA GLU A 128 -24.22 11.30 19.55
C GLU A 128 -25.37 11.58 20.52
N THR A 129 -25.26 12.64 21.31
CA THR A 129 -26.34 13.08 22.21
C THR A 129 -27.59 13.54 21.44
N ALA A 130 -27.42 14.23 20.31
CA ALA A 130 -28.52 14.60 19.41
C ALA A 130 -29.17 13.39 18.70
N LYS A 131 -28.41 12.32 18.44
CA LYS A 131 -28.92 11.06 17.90
C LYS A 131 -29.80 10.31 18.90
N ASN A 132 -29.44 10.36 20.19
CA ASN A 132 -30.18 9.70 21.26
C ASN A 132 -31.43 10.49 21.69
N SER A 133 -31.52 11.79 21.38
CA SER A 133 -32.72 12.59 21.58
C SER A 133 -33.61 12.53 20.33
N LEU A 134 -34.79 11.91 20.45
CA LEU A 134 -35.70 11.55 19.35
C LEU A 134 -36.27 12.72 18.50
N PHE A 135 -35.79 13.96 18.64
CA PHE A 135 -36.54 15.16 18.24
C PHE A 135 -36.17 15.82 16.90
N CYS A 136 -35.09 15.47 16.19
CA CYS A 136 -34.84 16.07 14.86
C CYS A 136 -33.85 15.29 13.98
N PRO A 137 -34.15 14.99 12.69
CA PRO A 137 -33.21 14.33 11.77
C PRO A 137 -32.05 15.23 11.31
N ALA A 138 -31.98 16.49 11.75
CA ALA A 138 -30.96 17.45 11.33
C ALA A 138 -29.51 17.01 11.66
N TRP A 139 -29.32 16.21 12.70
CA TRP A 139 -28.01 15.63 13.03
C TRP A 139 -27.45 14.76 11.89
N LYS A 140 -28.30 14.12 11.07
CA LYS A 140 -27.87 13.32 9.91
C LYS A 140 -27.24 14.20 8.82
N THR A 141 -27.82 15.37 8.60
CA THR A 141 -27.30 16.36 7.64
C THR A 141 -26.00 16.98 8.16
N GLY A 142 -25.94 17.35 9.44
CA GLY A 142 -24.70 17.81 10.08
C GLY A 142 -23.58 16.79 10.01
N LEU A 143 -23.86 15.54 10.38
CA LEU A 143 -22.93 14.42 10.29
C LEU A 143 -22.46 14.19 8.85
N HIS A 144 -23.35 14.31 7.85
CA HIS A 144 -22.97 14.18 6.45
C HIS A 144 -21.86 15.17 6.06
N HIS A 145 -21.93 16.44 6.49
CA HIS A 145 -20.92 17.44 6.17
C HIS A 145 -19.64 17.31 7.02
N LEU A 146 -19.76 16.85 8.27
CA LEU A 146 -18.63 16.66 9.19
C LEU A 146 -17.83 15.38 8.92
N ALA A 147 -18.49 14.30 8.49
CA ALA A 147 -17.90 12.97 8.43
C ALA A 147 -16.66 12.90 7.51
N GLY A 148 -16.69 13.58 6.37
CA GLY A 148 -15.56 13.60 5.43
C GLY A 148 -14.31 14.28 6.01
N PRO A 149 -14.37 15.57 6.42
CA PRO A 149 -13.24 16.26 7.02
C PRO A 149 -12.70 15.59 8.31
N VAL A 150 -13.60 15.12 9.18
CA VAL A 150 -13.22 14.43 10.42
C VAL A 150 -12.51 13.10 10.13
N TYR A 151 -12.99 12.35 9.14
CA TYR A 151 -12.33 11.13 8.69
C TYR A 151 -10.92 11.43 8.15
N ILE A 152 -10.77 12.43 7.27
CA ILE A 152 -9.46 12.81 6.71
C ILE A 152 -8.47 13.18 7.82
N PHE A 153 -8.92 13.97 8.80
CA PHE A 153 -8.12 14.31 9.97
C PHE A 153 -7.71 13.05 10.75
N ALA A 154 -8.67 12.18 11.08
CA ALA A 154 -8.40 10.98 11.86
C ALA A 154 -7.34 10.12 11.15
N ILE A 155 -7.49 9.87 9.84
CA ILE A 155 -6.53 9.04 9.10
C ILE A 155 -5.15 9.71 8.97
N THR A 156 -5.10 11.03 8.88
CA THR A 156 -3.84 11.80 8.81
C THR A 156 -2.96 11.60 10.05
N HIS A 157 -3.58 11.40 11.22
CA HIS A 157 -2.87 11.30 12.50
C HIS A 157 -2.96 9.92 13.17
N ASN A 158 -3.66 8.94 12.59
CA ASN A 158 -3.83 7.61 13.20
C ASN A 158 -2.62 6.68 13.03
N LEU A 159 -1.81 6.88 11.98
CA LEU A 159 -0.65 6.03 11.69
C LEU A 159 0.66 6.71 12.09
N GLU A 160 1.70 5.91 12.31
CA GLU A 160 3.05 6.43 12.52
C GLU A 160 3.54 7.18 11.28
N GLN A 161 3.73 8.49 11.45
CA GLN A 161 4.23 9.41 10.44
C GLN A 161 5.17 10.43 11.08
N PRO A 162 6.04 11.10 10.29
CA PRO A 162 6.99 12.10 10.79
C PRO A 162 6.37 13.28 11.56
N TRP A 163 5.06 13.51 11.40
CA TRP A 163 4.29 14.60 12.03
C TRP A 163 3.33 14.12 13.14
N THR A 164 3.47 12.89 13.63
CA THR A 164 2.58 12.29 14.64
C THR A 164 3.32 11.95 15.93
N SER A 165 2.62 12.04 17.06
CA SER A 165 3.11 11.62 18.38
C SER A 165 2.20 10.51 18.94
N PRO A 166 2.65 9.71 19.91
CA PRO A 166 1.82 8.67 20.52
C PRO A 166 0.47 9.20 21.02
N ARG A 167 0.46 10.42 21.56
CA ARG A 167 -0.75 11.05 22.08
C ARG A 167 -1.70 11.51 20.96
N SER A 168 -1.18 12.11 19.88
CA SER A 168 -2.04 12.51 18.76
C SER A 168 -2.61 11.31 18.02
N ARG A 169 -1.89 10.19 17.95
CA ARG A 169 -2.38 8.91 17.42
C ARG A 169 -3.53 8.34 18.23
N GLU A 170 -3.41 8.32 19.55
CA GLU A 170 -4.46 7.84 20.46
C GLU A 170 -5.76 8.63 20.27
N ILE A 171 -5.67 9.97 20.28
CA ILE A 171 -6.84 10.84 20.09
C ILE A 171 -7.44 10.68 18.69
N ALA A 172 -6.60 10.57 17.65
CA ALA A 172 -7.09 10.33 16.29
C ALA A 172 -7.83 8.98 16.17
N GLY A 173 -7.34 7.95 16.87
CA GLY A 173 -8.01 6.64 16.98
C GLY A 173 -9.35 6.74 17.72
N GLU A 174 -9.43 7.52 18.79
CA GLU A 174 -10.69 7.80 19.49
C GLU A 174 -11.69 8.56 18.60
N VAL A 175 -11.23 9.57 17.86
CA VAL A 175 -12.06 10.33 16.90
C VAL A 175 -12.61 9.41 15.82
N LEU A 176 -11.78 8.52 15.26
CA LEU A 176 -12.23 7.55 14.26
C LEU A 176 -13.28 6.61 14.85
N SER A 177 -13.03 6.06 16.04
CA SER A 177 -13.94 5.13 16.72
C SER A 177 -15.30 5.77 17.02
N LEU A 178 -15.28 7.03 17.48
CA LEU A 178 -16.50 7.79 17.75
C LEU A 178 -17.25 8.13 16.46
N LEU A 179 -16.55 8.48 15.38
CA LEU A 179 -17.15 8.74 14.07
C LEU A 179 -17.89 7.51 13.53
N LEU A 180 -17.28 6.32 13.64
CA LEU A 180 -17.88 5.05 13.23
C LEU A 180 -19.14 4.74 14.06
N ARG A 181 -19.05 4.87 15.39
CA ARG A 181 -20.19 4.66 16.30
C ARG A 181 -21.37 5.59 16.02
N VAL A 182 -21.08 6.88 15.81
CA VAL A 182 -22.11 7.88 15.48
C VAL A 182 -22.75 7.57 14.13
N SER A 183 -21.96 7.10 13.16
CA SER A 183 -22.41 6.73 11.82
C SER A 183 -23.14 5.37 11.75
N ASN A 184 -23.23 4.61 12.85
CA ASN A 184 -23.70 3.22 12.86
C ASN A 184 -22.89 2.32 11.91
N CYS A 185 -21.56 2.46 11.92
CA CYS A 185 -20.70 1.58 11.14
C CYS A 185 -19.82 0.77 12.08
N ASP A 186 -19.77 -0.54 11.89
CA ASP A 186 -18.93 -1.44 12.71
C ASP A 186 -17.46 -1.42 12.25
N SER A 187 -17.21 -0.96 11.03
CA SER A 187 -15.87 -0.91 10.44
C SER A 187 -15.67 0.28 9.52
N VAL A 188 -14.40 0.62 9.29
CA VAL A 188 -14.03 1.66 8.31
C VAL A 188 -14.47 1.28 6.90
N ALA A 189 -14.35 0.00 6.53
CA ALA A 189 -14.83 -0.48 5.23
C ALA A 189 -16.34 -0.21 5.08
N GLY A 190 -17.15 -0.61 6.07
CA GLY A 190 -18.59 -0.34 6.12
C GLY A 190 -18.94 1.15 6.01
N PHE A 191 -18.16 2.03 6.67
CA PHE A 191 -18.32 3.47 6.54
C PHE A 191 -18.05 4.00 5.12
N LEU A 192 -17.08 3.41 4.41
CA LEU A 192 -16.66 3.86 3.09
C LEU A 192 -17.56 3.35 1.96
N HIS A 193 -17.93 2.08 1.97
CA HIS A 193 -18.76 1.48 0.91
C HIS A 193 -20.26 1.36 1.26
N GLY A 194 -20.64 1.52 2.53
CA GLY A 194 -22.00 1.27 3.03
C GLY A 194 -22.18 -0.18 3.46
N GLU A 195 -22.92 -0.44 4.54
CA GLU A 195 -23.13 -1.82 5.03
C GLU A 195 -24.12 -2.61 4.17
N ASN A 196 -24.98 -1.91 3.40
CA ASN A 196 -25.96 -2.49 2.49
C ASN A 196 -25.79 -1.93 1.06
N GLU A 197 -26.17 -2.69 0.02
CA GLU A 197 -26.09 -2.26 -1.39
C GLU A 197 -26.91 -0.99 -1.71
N GLU A 198 -27.93 -0.69 -0.90
CA GLU A 198 -28.79 0.50 -1.04
C GLU A 198 -28.20 1.75 -0.35
N GLU A 199 -27.26 1.56 0.59
CA GLU A 199 -26.64 2.67 1.32
C GLU A 199 -25.43 3.20 0.55
N LYS A 200 -25.51 4.45 0.08
CA LYS A 200 -24.37 5.12 -0.55
C LYS A 200 -23.29 5.40 0.49
N GLY A 201 -22.21 4.62 0.44
CA GLY A 201 -21.02 4.83 1.26
C GLY A 201 -20.36 6.20 1.09
N ARG A 202 -19.53 6.59 2.07
CA ARG A 202 -18.90 7.93 2.14
C ARG A 202 -17.66 8.08 1.24
N PHE A 203 -17.21 7.02 0.57
CA PHE A 203 -15.99 7.05 -0.24
C PHE A 203 -16.01 8.14 -1.33
N THR A 204 -17.11 8.28 -2.06
CA THR A 204 -17.23 9.29 -3.12
C THR A 204 -17.09 10.71 -2.60
N MET A 205 -17.61 10.97 -1.39
CA MET A 205 -17.47 12.25 -0.72
C MET A 205 -16.03 12.52 -0.32
N ILE A 206 -15.36 11.55 0.31
CA ILE A 206 -13.96 11.67 0.75
C ILE A 206 -13.04 11.87 -0.47
N MET A 207 -13.22 11.09 -1.53
CA MET A 207 -12.48 11.29 -2.78
C MET A 207 -12.76 12.66 -3.40
N GLY A 208 -13.98 13.18 -3.28
CA GLY A 208 -14.32 14.54 -3.71
C GLY A 208 -13.55 15.62 -2.95
N LEU A 209 -13.33 15.43 -1.65
CA LEU A 209 -12.53 16.34 -0.81
C LEU A 209 -11.03 16.26 -1.12
N LEU A 210 -10.51 15.07 -1.45
CA LEU A 210 -9.09 14.87 -1.80
C LEU A 210 -8.76 15.24 -3.24
N LYS A 211 -9.74 15.18 -4.17
CA LYS A 211 -9.56 15.51 -5.59
C LYS A 211 -8.83 16.83 -5.89
N PRO A 212 -9.15 17.98 -5.25
CA PRO A 212 -8.43 19.23 -5.52
C PRO A 212 -6.94 19.11 -5.22
N ASP A 213 -6.57 18.32 -4.21
CA ASP A 213 -5.18 18.12 -3.81
C ASP A 213 -4.50 17.02 -4.61
N LEU A 214 -5.23 16.03 -5.14
CA LEU A 214 -4.71 14.92 -5.97
C LEU A 214 -4.57 15.26 -7.46
N ASN A 215 -4.00 16.42 -7.78
CA ASN A 215 -3.66 16.80 -9.15
C ASN A 215 -2.14 16.97 -9.31
N LYS A 216 -1.63 16.99 -10.55
CA LYS A 216 -0.19 17.04 -10.86
C LYS A 216 0.56 18.19 -10.17
N GLU A 217 -0.11 19.31 -9.93
CA GLU A 217 0.47 20.54 -9.40
C GLU A 217 0.38 20.62 -7.87
N SER A 218 -0.64 20.01 -7.26
CA SER A 218 -0.97 20.21 -5.86
C SER A 218 -0.66 19.02 -4.94
N TRP A 219 -0.48 17.81 -5.46
CA TRP A 219 -0.43 16.61 -4.61
C TRP A 219 0.77 16.54 -3.68
N LYS A 220 1.83 17.31 -3.98
CA LYS A 220 3.02 17.47 -3.13
C LYS A 220 2.87 18.55 -2.07
N ASN A 221 1.83 19.39 -2.16
CA ASN A 221 1.61 20.47 -1.20
C ASN A 221 1.26 19.93 0.19
N ASN A 222 0.66 18.75 0.29
CA ASN A 222 0.32 18.13 1.56
C ASN A 222 0.80 16.67 1.57
N PRO A 223 1.84 16.34 2.35
CA PRO A 223 2.34 14.97 2.40
C PRO A 223 1.32 13.97 2.96
N ALA A 224 0.34 14.42 3.76
CA ALA A 224 -0.70 13.53 4.27
C ALA A 224 -1.64 13.03 3.17
N THR A 225 -1.88 13.81 2.11
CA THR A 225 -2.90 13.49 1.09
C THR A 225 -2.64 12.16 0.41
N LYS A 226 -1.38 11.85 0.06
CA LYS A 226 -1.00 10.56 -0.54
C LYS A 226 -1.24 9.38 0.40
N HIS A 227 -0.97 9.55 1.71
CA HIS A 227 -1.18 8.51 2.71
C HIS A 227 -2.65 8.29 3.00
N VAL A 228 -3.44 9.36 3.16
CA VAL A 228 -4.89 9.28 3.35
C VAL A 228 -5.55 8.62 2.14
N PHE A 229 -5.15 9.00 0.93
CA PHE A 229 -5.63 8.36 -0.30
C PHE A 229 -5.30 6.86 -0.33
N SER A 230 -4.02 6.50 -0.15
CA SER A 230 -3.58 5.10 -0.21
C SER A 230 -4.24 4.24 0.86
N TRP A 231 -4.36 4.75 2.08
CA TRP A 231 -5.00 4.03 3.17
C TRP A 231 -6.49 3.83 2.92
N THR A 232 -7.21 4.89 2.51
CA THR A 232 -8.65 4.82 2.20
C THR A 232 -8.93 3.86 1.05
N LEU A 233 -8.08 3.85 0.02
CA LEU A 233 -8.19 2.91 -1.10
C LEU A 233 -8.09 1.45 -0.63
N GLN A 234 -7.14 1.14 0.25
CA GLN A 234 -6.92 -0.21 0.77
C GLN A 234 -8.10 -0.75 1.60
N GLN A 235 -8.95 0.13 2.15
CA GLN A 235 -10.13 -0.28 2.92
C GLN A 235 -11.30 -0.77 2.03
N ILE A 236 -11.27 -0.48 0.72
CA ILE A 236 -12.36 -0.89 -0.19
C ILE A 236 -11.93 -2.07 -1.04
N THR A 237 -12.65 -3.17 -0.90
CA THR A 237 -12.40 -4.42 -1.62
C THR A 237 -13.55 -4.72 -2.60
N ARG A 238 -13.52 -5.91 -3.22
CA ARG A 238 -14.60 -6.40 -4.10
C ARG A 238 -15.92 -6.51 -3.32
N PRO A 239 -17.08 -6.16 -3.91
CA PRO A 239 -17.30 -5.66 -5.28
C PRO A 239 -17.26 -4.14 -5.44
N TRP A 240 -17.16 -3.38 -4.35
CA TRP A 240 -17.42 -1.93 -4.34
C TRP A 240 -16.33 -1.06 -4.97
N LEU A 241 -15.12 -1.57 -5.17
CA LEU A 241 -14.03 -0.78 -5.74
C LEU A 241 -14.26 -0.41 -7.22
N ASN A 242 -14.94 -1.27 -7.97
CA ASN A 242 -15.06 -1.17 -9.43
C ASN A 242 -15.74 0.14 -9.89
N GLN A 243 -16.83 0.53 -9.23
CA GLN A 243 -17.57 1.78 -9.51
C GLN A 243 -16.73 3.06 -9.30
N HIS A 244 -15.58 2.95 -8.64
CA HIS A 244 -14.70 4.06 -8.35
C HIS A 244 -13.40 4.07 -9.17
N LEU A 245 -13.24 3.13 -10.11
CA LEU A 245 -12.01 2.95 -10.88
C LEU A 245 -11.51 4.23 -11.57
N GLU A 246 -12.43 5.01 -12.15
CA GLU A 246 -12.09 6.28 -12.83
C GLU A 246 -11.54 7.36 -11.90
N ARG A 247 -11.87 7.28 -10.60
CA ARG A 247 -11.44 8.25 -9.59
C ARG A 247 -10.15 7.84 -8.91
N ILE A 248 -9.88 6.53 -8.81
CA ILE A 248 -8.73 5.99 -8.07
C ILE A 248 -7.53 5.68 -8.97
N LEU A 249 -7.77 5.33 -10.23
CA LEU A 249 -6.69 4.93 -11.14
C LEU A 249 -5.76 6.11 -11.47
N PRO A 250 -6.25 7.32 -11.85
CA PRO A 250 -5.36 8.43 -12.17
C PRO A 250 -4.47 8.89 -11.00
N PRO A 251 -4.98 9.06 -9.75
CA PRO A 251 -4.12 9.38 -8.62
C PRO A 251 -3.12 8.27 -8.28
N SER A 252 -3.49 7.00 -8.44
CA SER A 252 -2.56 5.87 -8.19
C SER A 252 -1.40 5.86 -9.16
N LEU A 253 -1.66 6.15 -10.45
CA LEU A 253 -0.63 6.30 -11.48
C LEU A 253 0.25 7.55 -11.24
N LEU A 254 -0.37 8.67 -10.85
CA LEU A 254 0.35 9.90 -10.54
C LEU A 254 1.35 9.70 -9.39
N ILE A 255 0.93 8.98 -8.34
CA ILE A 255 1.79 8.68 -7.19
C ILE A 255 2.90 7.68 -7.58
N SER A 256 2.62 6.68 -8.42
CA SER A 256 3.64 5.74 -8.87
C SER A 256 4.70 6.39 -9.74
N ASP A 257 4.34 7.37 -10.58
CA ASP A 257 5.26 8.05 -11.50
C ASP A 257 6.22 9.05 -10.81
N ASP A 258 6.07 9.28 -9.50
CA ASP A 258 6.90 10.24 -8.78
C ASP A 258 8.38 9.85 -8.73
N TYR A 259 9.26 10.83 -8.53
CA TYR A 259 10.70 10.57 -8.43
C TYR A 259 11.11 9.97 -7.08
N GLN A 260 10.39 10.23 -5.99
CA GLN A 260 10.73 9.72 -4.65
C GLN A 260 10.34 8.24 -4.50
N MET A 261 11.24 7.44 -3.94
CA MET A 261 11.06 5.99 -3.83
C MET A 261 9.87 5.58 -2.96
N GLU A 262 9.63 6.29 -1.85
CA GLU A 262 8.52 6.02 -0.95
C GLU A 262 7.16 6.18 -1.67
N ASN A 263 7.05 7.23 -2.49
CA ASN A 263 5.85 7.49 -3.30
C ASN A 263 5.68 6.42 -4.37
N LYS A 264 6.75 6.03 -5.08
CA LYS A 264 6.71 4.93 -6.05
C LYS A 264 6.16 3.64 -5.42
N ILE A 265 6.69 3.24 -4.26
CA ILE A 265 6.25 2.03 -3.55
C ILE A 265 4.78 2.15 -3.14
N LEU A 266 4.37 3.31 -2.60
CA LEU A 266 2.99 3.57 -2.22
C LEU A 266 2.04 3.46 -3.42
N GLY A 267 2.42 4.08 -4.55
CA GLY A 267 1.69 4.02 -5.82
C GLY A 267 1.55 2.58 -6.32
N ILE A 268 2.63 1.81 -6.35
CA ILE A 268 2.59 0.39 -6.74
C ILE A 268 1.68 -0.43 -5.84
N ARG A 269 1.68 -0.19 -4.51
CA ARG A 269 0.75 -0.86 -3.59
C ARG A 269 -0.71 -0.50 -3.90
N CYS A 270 -1.00 0.76 -4.24
CA CYS A 270 -2.33 1.17 -4.70
C CYS A 270 -2.73 0.46 -5.99
N LEU A 271 -1.84 0.41 -6.98
CA LEU A 271 -2.09 -0.28 -8.25
C LEU A 271 -2.31 -1.79 -8.04
N HIS A 272 -1.51 -2.41 -7.17
CA HIS A 272 -1.66 -3.83 -6.83
C HIS A 272 -3.01 -4.11 -6.17
N HIS A 273 -3.45 -3.26 -5.25
CA HIS A 273 -4.77 -3.35 -4.65
C HIS A 273 -5.90 -3.27 -5.70
N ILE A 274 -5.77 -2.38 -6.69
CA ILE A 274 -6.71 -2.28 -7.82
C ILE A 274 -6.72 -3.57 -8.64
N VAL A 275 -5.56 -4.12 -8.98
CA VAL A 275 -5.45 -5.40 -9.72
C VAL A 275 -6.12 -6.54 -8.96
N LEU A 276 -5.92 -6.60 -7.64
CA LEU A 276 -6.51 -7.63 -6.78
C LEU A 276 -8.00 -7.44 -6.54
N ASN A 277 -8.55 -6.22 -6.64
CA ASN A 277 -9.94 -5.94 -6.24
C ASN A 277 -10.88 -5.50 -7.37
N VAL A 278 -10.40 -5.36 -8.61
CA VAL A 278 -11.25 -5.05 -9.77
C VAL A 278 -11.42 -6.30 -10.65
N PRO A 279 -12.63 -6.59 -11.16
CA PRO A 279 -12.82 -7.69 -12.10
C PRO A 279 -11.97 -7.53 -13.37
N ALA A 280 -11.45 -8.64 -13.89
CA ALA A 280 -10.61 -8.64 -15.08
C ALA A 280 -11.29 -7.98 -16.30
N ALA A 281 -12.60 -8.17 -16.46
CA ALA A 281 -13.38 -7.57 -17.55
C ALA A 281 -13.30 -6.04 -17.55
N ASP A 282 -13.40 -5.41 -16.37
CA ASP A 282 -13.39 -3.95 -16.23
C ASP A 282 -11.99 -3.35 -16.36
N LEU A 283 -10.95 -4.13 -16.03
CA LEU A 283 -9.56 -3.76 -16.33
C LEU A 283 -9.24 -3.88 -17.83
N LEU A 284 -9.84 -4.84 -18.53
CA LEU A 284 -9.65 -4.97 -19.98
C LEU A 284 -10.39 -3.87 -20.77
N GLN A 285 -11.50 -3.36 -20.23
CA GLN A 285 -12.20 -2.21 -20.81
C GLN A 285 -11.27 -1.00 -20.95
N TYR A 286 -11.37 -0.30 -22.09
CA TYR A 286 -10.56 0.87 -22.42
C TYR A 286 -9.04 0.66 -22.32
N ASN A 287 -8.56 -0.59 -22.42
CA ASN A 287 -7.14 -0.95 -22.30
C ASN A 287 -6.50 -0.53 -20.97
N ARG A 288 -7.27 -0.43 -19.88
CA ARG A 288 -6.74 -0.03 -18.57
C ARG A 288 -5.68 -1.00 -18.06
N ALA A 289 -5.83 -2.30 -18.31
CA ALA A 289 -4.85 -3.32 -17.97
C ALA A 289 -3.49 -3.09 -18.68
N GLN A 290 -3.50 -2.62 -19.93
CA GLN A 290 -2.28 -2.31 -20.67
C GLN A 290 -1.61 -1.04 -20.14
N VAL A 291 -2.40 -0.02 -19.75
CA VAL A 291 -1.89 1.18 -19.07
C VAL A 291 -1.22 0.81 -17.75
N LEU A 292 -1.88 -0.04 -16.94
CA LEU A 292 -1.31 -0.58 -15.71
C LEU A 292 -0.01 -1.33 -15.97
N TYR A 293 0.01 -2.22 -16.96
CA TYR A 293 1.21 -2.97 -17.34
C TYR A 293 2.38 -2.03 -17.65
N HIS A 294 2.20 -1.04 -18.53
CA HIS A 294 3.28 -0.13 -18.90
C HIS A 294 3.76 0.72 -17.72
N ALA A 295 2.84 1.25 -16.90
CA ALA A 295 3.20 2.03 -15.72
C ALA A 295 4.04 1.19 -14.74
N ILE A 296 3.59 -0.04 -14.44
CA ILE A 296 4.27 -0.94 -13.50
C ILE A 296 5.61 -1.44 -14.09
N PHE A 297 5.64 -1.79 -15.39
CA PHE A 297 6.82 -2.29 -16.07
C PHE A 297 7.98 -1.29 -16.04
N ASN A 298 7.71 0.00 -16.21
CA ASN A 298 8.73 1.05 -16.20
C ASN A 298 9.55 1.09 -14.89
N HIS A 299 8.97 0.63 -13.77
CA HIS A 299 9.67 0.57 -12.50
C HIS A 299 10.74 -0.52 -12.43
N LEU A 300 10.72 -1.52 -13.32
CA LEU A 300 11.74 -2.59 -13.36
C LEU A 300 13.14 -2.06 -13.70
N TYR A 301 13.24 -0.90 -14.35
CA TYR A 301 14.51 -0.23 -14.65
C TYR A 301 15.12 0.49 -13.44
N THR A 302 14.37 0.64 -12.33
CA THR A 302 14.88 1.28 -11.12
C THR A 302 15.50 0.23 -10.19
N PRO A 303 16.81 0.28 -9.90
CA PRO A 303 17.52 -0.77 -9.18
C PRO A 303 17.33 -0.69 -7.65
N GLU A 304 16.09 -0.71 -7.15
CA GLU A 304 15.75 -0.65 -5.72
C GLU A 304 14.96 -1.89 -5.26
N HIS A 305 15.46 -2.57 -4.22
CA HIS A 305 14.93 -3.90 -3.84
C HIS A 305 13.49 -3.90 -3.36
N GLN A 306 13.09 -2.89 -2.57
CA GLN A 306 11.71 -2.80 -2.05
C GLN A 306 10.71 -2.47 -3.17
N LEU A 307 11.10 -1.61 -4.11
CA LEU A 307 10.27 -1.28 -5.26
C LEU A 307 10.13 -2.48 -6.18
N ILE A 308 11.23 -3.14 -6.55
CA ILE A 308 11.20 -4.34 -7.39
C ILE A 308 10.35 -5.44 -6.75
N GLN A 309 10.43 -5.63 -5.43
CA GLN A 309 9.56 -6.58 -4.74
C GLN A 309 8.07 -6.25 -4.96
N ALA A 310 7.66 -5.00 -4.75
CA ALA A 310 6.26 -4.61 -4.93
C ALA A 310 5.82 -4.73 -6.40
N VAL A 311 6.68 -4.35 -7.34
CA VAL A 311 6.43 -4.38 -8.79
C VAL A 311 6.26 -5.81 -9.28
N LEU A 312 7.14 -6.74 -8.90
CA LEU A 312 7.09 -8.13 -9.35
C LEU A 312 5.84 -8.85 -8.85
N LEU A 313 5.46 -8.64 -7.60
CA LEU A 313 4.21 -9.18 -7.05
C LEU A 313 3.00 -8.65 -7.82
N CYS A 314 2.95 -7.34 -8.06
CA CYS A 314 1.86 -6.72 -8.81
C CYS A 314 1.76 -7.25 -10.26
N LEU A 315 2.88 -7.40 -10.96
CA LEU A 315 2.90 -7.95 -12.33
C LEU A 315 2.44 -9.40 -12.37
N LEU A 316 2.89 -10.24 -11.43
CA LEU A 316 2.47 -11.64 -11.34
C LEU A 316 0.95 -11.80 -11.19
N ASP A 317 0.31 -10.90 -10.45
CA ASP A 317 -1.15 -10.87 -10.27
C ASP A 317 -1.89 -10.18 -11.43
N LEU A 318 -1.22 -9.32 -12.20
CA LEU A 318 -1.79 -8.65 -13.38
C LEU A 318 -1.77 -9.54 -14.63
N PHE A 319 -0.73 -10.35 -14.82
CA PHE A 319 -0.62 -11.21 -16.00
C PHE A 319 -1.86 -12.09 -16.27
N PRO A 320 -2.56 -12.69 -15.28
CA PRO A 320 -3.76 -13.49 -15.56
C PRO A 320 -4.90 -12.65 -16.15
N VAL A 321 -4.92 -11.34 -15.93
CA VAL A 321 -5.89 -10.42 -16.54
C VAL A 321 -5.53 -10.19 -18.00
N LEU A 322 -4.25 -9.96 -18.29
CA LEU A 322 -3.73 -9.68 -19.64
C LEU A 322 -3.78 -10.92 -20.55
N GLU A 323 -3.25 -12.03 -20.06
CA GLU A 323 -2.98 -13.24 -20.85
C GLU A 323 -4.23 -14.12 -21.01
N LYS A 324 -5.25 -14.00 -20.15
CA LYS A 324 -6.54 -14.70 -20.36
C LYS A 324 -7.28 -14.23 -21.61
N ALA A 325 -7.03 -13.01 -22.07
CA ALA A 325 -7.53 -12.54 -23.36
C ALA A 325 -6.81 -13.23 -24.55
N GLU A 326 -5.60 -13.76 -24.32
CA GLU A 326 -4.71 -14.33 -25.33
C GLU A 326 -4.79 -15.86 -25.41
N GLN A 327 -5.98 -16.45 -25.21
CA GLN A 327 -6.17 -17.90 -25.35
C GLN A 327 -5.74 -18.36 -26.76
N TRP A 328 -4.61 -19.04 -26.82
CA TRP A 328 -4.02 -19.55 -28.06
C TRP A 328 -4.93 -20.60 -28.70
N LYS A 329 -5.44 -20.32 -29.91
CA LYS A 329 -6.40 -21.17 -30.64
C LYS A 329 -5.75 -22.20 -31.58
N GLY A 330 -4.46 -22.50 -31.42
CA GLY A 330 -3.76 -23.47 -32.27
C GLY A 330 -3.30 -22.92 -33.62
N GLY A 331 -2.21 -23.49 -34.17
CA GLY A 331 -1.76 -23.31 -35.56
C GLY A 331 -0.46 -22.54 -35.79
N ALA A 332 -0.05 -21.65 -34.88
CA ALA A 332 1.17 -20.83 -35.01
C ALA A 332 2.06 -20.88 -33.75
N VAL A 333 3.33 -20.43 -33.88
CA VAL A 333 4.25 -20.21 -32.76
C VAL A 333 3.53 -19.39 -31.70
N ARG A 334 3.46 -19.89 -30.46
CA ARG A 334 2.85 -19.12 -29.36
C ARG A 334 3.53 -17.75 -29.27
N PRO A 335 2.79 -16.64 -29.24
CA PRO A 335 3.40 -15.32 -29.11
C PRO A 335 4.20 -15.21 -27.81
N THR A 336 5.10 -14.24 -27.75
CA THR A 336 5.75 -13.84 -26.50
C THR A 336 4.71 -13.15 -25.63
N THR A 337 4.50 -13.68 -24.43
CA THR A 337 3.59 -13.12 -23.44
C THR A 337 4.24 -11.97 -22.68
N HIS A 338 3.46 -11.12 -22.01
CA HIS A 338 3.98 -10.09 -21.11
C HIS A 338 4.85 -10.70 -19.99
N CYS A 339 4.51 -11.91 -19.54
CA CYS A 339 5.36 -12.68 -18.62
C CYS A 339 6.73 -13.03 -19.23
N ASP A 340 6.82 -13.39 -20.51
CA ASP A 340 8.10 -13.65 -21.20
C ASP A 340 8.97 -12.39 -21.25
N GLU A 341 8.38 -11.23 -21.57
CA GLU A 341 9.08 -9.94 -21.64
C GLU A 341 9.66 -9.54 -20.28
N VAL A 342 8.85 -9.63 -19.24
CA VAL A 342 9.26 -9.30 -17.87
C VAL A 342 10.33 -10.28 -17.39
N LEU A 343 10.19 -11.58 -17.64
CA LEU A 343 11.21 -12.57 -17.29
C LEU A 343 12.53 -12.29 -18.02
N GLN A 344 12.48 -11.96 -19.31
CA GLN A 344 13.68 -11.61 -20.08
C GLN A 344 14.41 -10.40 -19.47
N LEU A 345 13.67 -9.36 -19.09
CA LEU A 345 14.24 -8.16 -18.48
C LEU A 345 14.85 -8.48 -17.11
N ILE A 346 14.11 -9.16 -16.22
CA ILE A 346 14.60 -9.55 -14.89
C ILE A 346 15.87 -10.39 -15.01
N LEU A 347 15.90 -11.40 -15.88
CA LEU A 347 17.09 -12.22 -16.07
C LEU A 347 18.29 -11.41 -16.57
N THR A 348 18.06 -10.37 -17.37
CA THR A 348 19.10 -9.44 -17.82
C THR A 348 19.67 -8.64 -16.65
N HIS A 349 18.83 -8.24 -15.69
CA HIS A 349 19.27 -7.57 -14.47
C HIS A 349 19.92 -8.54 -13.47
N MET A 350 19.45 -9.78 -13.38
CA MET A 350 20.00 -10.78 -12.46
C MET A 350 21.43 -11.20 -12.80
N GLU A 351 21.78 -11.33 -14.09
CA GLU A 351 23.10 -11.82 -14.54
C GLU A 351 24.29 -11.00 -13.98
N PRO A 352 24.27 -9.65 -14.00
CA PRO A 352 25.32 -8.82 -13.38
C PRO A 352 25.05 -8.36 -11.93
N GLU A 353 23.93 -8.76 -11.30
CA GLU A 353 23.57 -8.21 -9.97
C GLU A 353 24.43 -8.79 -8.85
N HIS A 354 24.99 -7.88 -8.04
CA HIS A 354 25.88 -8.22 -6.92
C HIS A 354 25.31 -7.82 -5.56
N ARG A 355 24.32 -6.92 -5.51
CA ARG A 355 23.70 -6.50 -4.23
C ARG A 355 22.81 -7.60 -3.70
N LEU A 356 23.16 -8.14 -2.53
CA LEU A 356 22.53 -9.32 -1.96
C LEU A 356 21.00 -9.16 -1.80
N LEU A 357 20.53 -7.99 -1.35
CA LEU A 357 19.10 -7.72 -1.19
C LEU A 357 18.32 -7.86 -2.51
N LEU A 358 18.86 -7.35 -3.62
CA LEU A 358 18.23 -7.48 -4.93
C LEU A 358 18.30 -8.90 -5.46
N ARG A 359 19.43 -9.59 -5.25
CA ARG A 359 19.56 -11.01 -5.61
C ARG A 359 18.49 -11.85 -4.92
N ARG A 360 18.27 -11.65 -3.61
CA ARG A 360 17.19 -12.31 -2.85
C ARG A 360 15.82 -11.96 -3.42
N THR A 361 15.55 -10.68 -3.67
CA THR A 361 14.27 -10.24 -4.25
C THR A 361 13.99 -10.90 -5.60
N TYR A 362 14.96 -10.95 -6.51
CA TYR A 362 14.77 -11.60 -7.81
C TYR A 362 14.63 -13.12 -7.67
N ALA A 363 15.51 -13.76 -6.89
CA ALA A 363 15.48 -15.19 -6.65
C ALA A 363 14.13 -15.65 -6.06
N ARG A 364 13.58 -14.92 -5.09
CA ARG A 364 12.30 -15.23 -4.45
C ARG A 364 11.14 -15.28 -5.45
N ASN A 365 11.13 -14.40 -6.45
CA ASN A 365 10.06 -14.32 -7.43
C ASN A 365 10.26 -15.26 -8.63
N LEU A 366 11.49 -15.68 -8.92
CA LEU A 366 11.81 -16.47 -10.11
C LEU A 366 11.03 -17.80 -10.22
N PRO A 367 10.81 -18.59 -9.16
CA PRO A 367 9.98 -19.80 -9.22
C PRO A 367 8.56 -19.53 -9.75
N ALA A 368 7.95 -18.39 -9.41
CA ALA A 368 6.60 -18.06 -9.85
C ALA A 368 6.54 -17.83 -11.37
N PHE A 369 7.53 -17.16 -11.95
CA PHE A 369 7.65 -17.00 -13.40
C PHE A 369 7.84 -18.33 -14.13
N VAL A 370 8.70 -19.20 -13.61
CA VAL A 370 8.94 -20.53 -14.20
C VAL A 370 7.69 -21.40 -14.15
N ARG A 371 6.99 -21.43 -13.01
CA ARG A 371 5.74 -22.19 -12.84
C ARG A 371 4.65 -21.70 -13.80
N ARG A 372 4.59 -20.38 -14.03
CA ARG A 372 3.60 -19.77 -14.93
C ARG A 372 3.87 -20.09 -16.41
N LEU A 373 5.12 -19.96 -16.86
CA LEU A 373 5.49 -20.22 -18.26
C LEU A 373 5.55 -21.72 -18.58
N GLY A 374 5.85 -22.56 -17.59
CA GLY A 374 6.00 -24.01 -17.75
C GLY A 374 7.03 -24.35 -18.82
N ILE A 375 6.63 -25.14 -19.82
CA ILE A 375 7.53 -25.53 -20.93
C ILE A 375 8.08 -24.33 -21.73
N LEU A 376 7.38 -23.18 -21.74
CA LEU A 376 7.83 -21.99 -22.48
C LEU A 376 9.10 -21.37 -21.90
N THR A 377 9.42 -21.67 -20.63
CA THR A 377 10.66 -21.25 -19.99
C THR A 377 11.92 -21.73 -20.75
N VAL A 378 11.80 -22.75 -21.61
CA VAL A 378 12.89 -23.19 -22.52
C VAL A 378 13.45 -22.02 -23.36
N ARG A 379 12.64 -21.01 -23.71
CA ARG A 379 13.06 -19.80 -24.44
C ARG A 379 14.19 -19.05 -23.72
N HIS A 380 14.16 -19.06 -22.39
CA HIS A 380 15.10 -18.33 -21.54
C HIS A 380 16.20 -19.23 -20.94
N PHE A 381 16.22 -20.52 -21.27
CA PHE A 381 17.04 -21.53 -20.58
C PHE A 381 18.54 -21.19 -20.56
N LYS A 382 19.07 -20.65 -21.66
CA LYS A 382 20.50 -20.27 -21.75
C LYS A 382 20.87 -19.24 -20.69
N ARG A 383 20.04 -18.22 -20.47
CA ARG A 383 20.29 -17.17 -19.47
C ARG A 383 19.93 -17.65 -18.07
N LEU A 384 18.84 -18.41 -17.91
CA LEU A 384 18.48 -19.05 -16.65
C LEU A 384 19.61 -19.94 -16.12
N GLN A 385 20.24 -20.74 -16.98
CA GLN A 385 21.40 -21.55 -16.59
C GLN A 385 22.53 -20.68 -16.02
N ARG A 386 22.84 -19.53 -16.64
CA ARG A 386 23.88 -18.63 -16.15
C ARG A 386 23.53 -18.02 -14.80
N VAL A 387 22.28 -17.58 -14.64
CA VAL A 387 21.77 -17.03 -13.37
C VAL A 387 21.80 -18.09 -12.28
N VAL A 388 21.33 -19.31 -12.55
CA VAL A 388 21.38 -20.43 -11.60
C VAL A 388 22.81 -20.69 -11.14
N ILE A 389 23.76 -20.79 -12.07
CA ILE A 389 25.17 -21.01 -11.73
C ILE A 389 25.70 -19.85 -10.87
N GLY A 390 25.54 -18.61 -11.32
CA GLY A 390 26.07 -17.44 -10.62
C GLY A 390 25.46 -17.22 -9.23
N TYR A 391 24.21 -17.61 -9.01
CA TYR A 391 23.53 -17.49 -7.71
C TYR A 391 23.85 -18.62 -6.74
N LEU A 392 24.02 -19.85 -7.22
CA LEU A 392 24.44 -20.95 -6.35
C LEU A 392 25.90 -20.79 -5.88
N GLU A 393 26.76 -20.17 -6.70
CA GLU A 393 28.17 -20.00 -6.34
C GLU A 393 28.44 -18.94 -5.26
N VAL A 394 27.57 -17.93 -5.12
CA VAL A 394 27.82 -16.80 -4.21
C VAL A 394 27.01 -16.93 -2.94
N TYR A 395 27.66 -16.81 -1.78
CA TYR A 395 27.03 -16.82 -0.45
C TYR A 395 26.14 -15.58 -0.29
N ASP A 396 24.87 -15.75 0.08
CA ASP A 396 23.92 -14.64 0.15
C ASP A 396 23.54 -14.21 1.55
N GLY A 397 24.15 -14.79 2.59
CA GLY A 397 23.98 -14.42 4.02
C GLY A 397 23.46 -15.58 4.86
N PRO A 398 23.22 -15.40 6.18
CA PRO A 398 22.94 -16.51 7.10
C PRO A 398 21.65 -17.28 6.80
N GLU A 399 20.70 -16.64 6.10
CA GLU A 399 19.41 -17.21 5.69
C GLU A 399 19.50 -18.00 4.37
N GLU A 400 20.52 -17.75 3.55
CA GLU A 400 20.73 -18.35 2.21
C GLU A 400 19.45 -18.39 1.33
N GLU A 401 18.61 -17.36 1.46
CA GLU A 401 17.29 -17.31 0.82
C GLU A 401 17.40 -17.37 -0.69
N ALA A 402 18.37 -16.65 -1.28
CA ALA A 402 18.54 -16.63 -2.72
C ALA A 402 18.94 -18.01 -3.25
N ARG A 403 19.92 -18.69 -2.62
CA ARG A 403 20.36 -20.03 -3.03
C ARG A 403 19.23 -21.05 -2.94
N LEU A 404 18.46 -21.06 -1.85
CA LEU A 404 17.30 -21.94 -1.69
C LEU A 404 16.25 -21.72 -2.79
N LYS A 405 15.91 -20.46 -3.09
CA LYS A 405 14.93 -20.14 -4.13
C LYS A 405 15.44 -20.43 -5.55
N ILE A 406 16.76 -20.38 -5.77
CA ILE A 406 17.36 -20.79 -7.05
C ILE A 406 17.40 -22.31 -7.19
N LEU A 407 17.58 -23.08 -6.11
CA LEU A 407 17.41 -24.53 -6.13
C LEU A 407 15.95 -24.90 -6.44
N GLU A 408 14.97 -24.25 -5.80
CA GLU A 408 13.54 -24.41 -6.14
C GLU A 408 13.29 -24.11 -7.63
N THR A 409 13.86 -23.01 -8.14
CA THR A 409 13.78 -22.66 -9.56
C THR A 409 14.39 -23.76 -10.43
N LEU A 410 15.56 -24.29 -10.08
CA LEU A 410 16.23 -25.34 -10.83
C LEU A 410 15.40 -26.63 -10.87
N LYS A 411 14.76 -27.03 -9.76
CA LYS A 411 13.83 -28.17 -9.73
C LYS A 411 12.71 -27.97 -10.76
N LEU A 412 12.06 -26.80 -10.76
CA LEU A 412 11.01 -26.47 -11.71
C LEU A 412 11.51 -26.45 -13.17
N LEU A 413 12.71 -25.94 -13.41
CA LEU A 413 13.32 -25.96 -14.75
C LEU A 413 13.58 -27.38 -15.23
N ILE A 414 14.09 -28.26 -14.36
CA ILE A 414 14.32 -29.67 -14.70
C ILE A 414 13.00 -30.34 -15.04
N GLN A 415 11.95 -30.12 -14.24
CA GLN A 415 10.63 -30.71 -14.45
C GLN A 415 9.94 -30.21 -15.72
N HIS A 416 9.85 -28.90 -15.92
CA HIS A 416 9.12 -28.31 -17.04
C HIS A 416 9.87 -28.38 -18.37
N ALA A 417 11.21 -28.42 -18.35
CA ALA A 417 12.04 -28.40 -19.55
C ALA A 417 12.97 -29.62 -19.65
N TRP A 418 12.56 -30.76 -19.07
CA TRP A 418 13.29 -32.02 -19.03
C TRP A 418 13.95 -32.45 -20.37
N PRO A 419 13.33 -32.27 -21.57
CA PRO A 419 13.95 -32.70 -22.83
C PRO A 419 15.24 -31.95 -23.18
N ARG A 420 15.47 -30.80 -22.55
CA ARG A 420 16.64 -29.93 -22.79
C ARG A 420 17.65 -30.00 -21.64
N ILE A 421 17.46 -30.86 -20.65
CA ILE A 421 18.35 -30.98 -19.49
C ILE A 421 19.61 -31.78 -19.80
N SER A 422 19.51 -32.86 -20.59
CA SER A 422 20.62 -33.78 -20.83
C SER A 422 21.85 -33.11 -21.45
N CYS A 423 21.66 -32.11 -22.33
CA CYS A 423 22.77 -31.36 -22.93
C CYS A 423 23.50 -30.40 -21.96
N ARG A 424 23.01 -30.26 -20.73
CA ARG A 424 23.56 -29.37 -19.69
C ARG A 424 23.94 -30.11 -18.42
N LEU A 425 23.79 -31.44 -18.44
CA LEU A 425 24.07 -32.36 -17.35
C LEU A 425 25.37 -32.04 -16.63
N VAL A 426 26.48 -32.01 -17.37
CA VAL A 426 27.83 -31.83 -16.82
C VAL A 426 27.96 -30.49 -16.10
N VAL A 427 27.38 -29.42 -16.64
CA VAL A 427 27.48 -28.08 -16.05
C VAL A 427 26.68 -28.00 -14.76
N LEU A 428 25.41 -28.44 -14.79
CA LEU A 428 24.53 -28.42 -13.61
C LEU A 428 25.03 -29.34 -12.50
N LEU A 429 25.52 -30.53 -12.87
CA LEU A 429 26.11 -31.48 -11.93
C LEU A 429 27.31 -30.87 -11.20
N LYS A 430 28.24 -30.24 -11.93
CA LYS A 430 29.40 -29.58 -11.32
C LYS A 430 28.99 -28.46 -10.37
N THR A 431 28.03 -27.63 -10.75
CA THR A 431 27.53 -26.53 -9.92
C THR A 431 26.88 -27.05 -8.63
N LEU A 432 26.04 -28.08 -8.70
CA LEU A 432 25.39 -28.68 -7.54
C LEU A 432 26.40 -29.35 -6.59
N LEU A 433 27.37 -30.09 -7.13
CA LEU A 433 28.42 -30.70 -6.32
C LEU A 433 29.32 -29.66 -5.65
N LYS A 434 29.65 -28.58 -6.35
CA LYS A 434 30.41 -27.45 -5.78
C LYS A 434 29.65 -26.84 -4.61
N LEU A 435 28.36 -26.55 -4.77
CA LEU A 435 27.51 -26.05 -3.69
C LEU A 435 27.48 -26.99 -2.48
N ILE A 436 27.30 -28.30 -2.70
CA ILE A 436 27.28 -29.29 -1.62
C ILE A 436 28.62 -29.29 -0.86
N CYS A 437 29.75 -29.25 -1.58
CA CYS A 437 31.07 -29.16 -0.96
C CYS A 437 31.27 -27.85 -0.18
N ASP A 438 30.83 -26.72 -0.74
CA ASP A 438 30.97 -25.40 -0.11
C ASP A 438 30.14 -25.33 1.19
N VAL A 439 28.89 -25.83 1.18
CA VAL A 439 28.01 -25.87 2.37
C VAL A 439 28.50 -26.87 3.41
N ALA A 440 29.03 -28.03 2.99
CA ALA A 440 29.58 -29.03 3.91
C ALA A 440 30.80 -28.50 4.69
N ARG A 441 31.61 -27.68 4.01
CA ARG A 441 32.86 -27.10 4.56
C ARG A 441 32.68 -25.71 5.17
N ASP A 442 31.47 -25.16 5.16
CA ASP A 442 31.16 -23.83 5.69
C ASP A 442 31.43 -23.75 7.22
N PRO A 443 32.34 -22.88 7.68
CA PRO A 443 32.65 -22.70 9.10
C PRO A 443 31.53 -21.90 9.80
N ASN A 444 30.45 -22.59 10.20
CA ASN A 444 29.35 -22.13 11.08
C ASN A 444 28.75 -20.73 10.81
N PHE A 445 28.95 -20.12 9.63
CA PHE A 445 28.35 -18.83 9.28
C PHE A 445 26.84 -18.95 9.03
N THR A 446 26.39 -20.12 8.59
CA THR A 446 24.98 -20.46 8.43
C THR A 446 24.49 -21.37 9.56
N SER A 447 23.21 -21.21 9.93
CA SER A 447 22.57 -22.09 10.89
C SER A 447 22.48 -23.52 10.36
N GLU A 448 22.60 -24.52 11.24
CA GLU A 448 22.62 -25.93 10.80
C GLU A 448 21.29 -26.34 10.12
N SER A 449 20.16 -25.74 10.50
CA SER A 449 18.87 -25.98 9.83
C SER A 449 18.89 -25.52 8.37
N VAL A 450 19.47 -24.35 8.09
CA VAL A 450 19.61 -23.83 6.71
C VAL A 450 20.60 -24.68 5.91
N LYS A 451 21.71 -25.12 6.53
CA LYS A 451 22.66 -26.05 5.89
C LYS A 451 21.98 -27.35 5.46
N ILE A 452 21.20 -27.96 6.36
CA ILE A 452 20.46 -29.18 6.06
C ILE A 452 19.48 -28.95 4.90
N ALA A 453 18.75 -27.83 4.91
CA ALA A 453 17.82 -27.48 3.85
C ALA A 453 18.53 -27.33 2.49
N LEU A 454 19.65 -26.60 2.43
CA LEU A 454 20.45 -26.44 1.20
C LEU A 454 20.96 -27.78 0.67
N LEU A 455 21.54 -28.61 1.54
CA LEU A 455 22.05 -29.92 1.15
C LEU A 455 20.93 -30.83 0.65
N GLN A 456 19.76 -30.79 1.28
CA GLN A 456 18.60 -31.56 0.85
C GLN A 456 18.07 -31.08 -0.51
N GLU A 457 17.84 -29.77 -0.67
CA GLU A 457 17.36 -29.17 -1.92
C GLU A 457 18.33 -29.42 -3.10
N ALA A 458 19.63 -29.35 -2.84
CA ALA A 458 20.65 -29.67 -3.84
C ALA A 458 20.69 -31.17 -4.18
N THR A 459 20.52 -32.05 -3.18
CA THR A 459 20.43 -33.49 -3.38
C THR A 459 19.20 -33.86 -4.22
N ASP A 460 18.05 -33.25 -3.94
CA ASP A 460 16.83 -33.46 -4.71
C ASP A 460 17.00 -33.00 -6.17
N CYS A 461 17.68 -31.88 -6.40
CA CYS A 461 18.05 -31.44 -7.76
C CYS A 461 18.90 -32.49 -8.49
N LEU A 462 19.86 -33.13 -7.80
CA LEU A 462 20.69 -34.19 -8.38
C LEU A 462 19.88 -35.44 -8.71
N ILE A 463 18.91 -35.82 -7.87
CA ILE A 463 18.00 -36.95 -8.12
C ILE A 463 17.15 -36.67 -9.37
N LEU A 464 16.54 -35.47 -9.45
CA LEU A 464 15.77 -35.08 -10.63
C LEU A 464 16.63 -35.04 -11.90
N LEU A 465 17.88 -34.59 -11.78
CA LEU A 465 18.83 -34.57 -12.88
C LEU A 465 19.19 -35.98 -13.36
N ASP A 466 19.35 -36.94 -12.44
CA ASP A 466 19.58 -38.36 -12.76
C ASP A 466 18.39 -38.96 -13.51
N HIS A 467 17.18 -38.71 -13.04
CA HIS A 467 15.94 -39.17 -13.68
C HIS A 467 15.82 -38.64 -15.12
N CYS A 468 16.12 -37.35 -15.34
CA CYS A 468 16.07 -36.75 -16.68
C CYS A 468 17.23 -37.18 -17.60
N SER A 469 18.24 -37.88 -17.08
CA SER A 469 19.43 -38.31 -17.81
C SER A 469 19.63 -39.82 -17.82
N GLN A 470 18.59 -40.60 -17.49
CA GLN A 470 18.59 -42.06 -17.55
C GLN A 470 19.75 -42.70 -16.75
N GLY A 471 20.01 -42.20 -15.54
CA GLY A 471 21.01 -42.79 -14.65
C GLY A 471 22.46 -42.33 -14.89
N GLN A 472 22.69 -41.38 -15.82
CA GLN A 472 24.04 -40.88 -16.12
C GLN A 472 24.69 -40.18 -14.92
N VAL A 473 23.90 -39.51 -14.06
CA VAL A 473 24.45 -38.86 -12.85
C VAL A 473 25.00 -39.93 -11.90
N LYS A 474 24.25 -41.00 -11.63
CA LYS A 474 24.72 -42.12 -10.78
C LYS A 474 26.04 -42.70 -11.30
N GLY A 475 26.15 -42.90 -12.62
CA GLY A 475 27.39 -43.38 -13.25
C GLY A 475 28.58 -42.45 -13.01
N LEU A 476 28.38 -41.13 -13.13
CA LEU A 476 29.42 -40.13 -12.90
C LEU A 476 29.81 -40.01 -11.41
N LEU A 477 28.87 -40.21 -10.49
CA LEU A 477 29.10 -40.12 -9.04
C LEU A 477 29.68 -41.41 -8.43
N ALA A 478 29.69 -42.53 -9.15
CA ALA A 478 30.05 -43.86 -8.61
C ALA A 478 31.43 -43.93 -7.94
N LYS A 479 32.40 -43.11 -8.38
CA LYS A 479 33.77 -43.10 -7.86
C LYS A 479 33.97 -42.22 -6.62
N ILE A 480 33.05 -41.28 -6.36
CA ILE A 480 33.18 -40.30 -5.28
C ILE A 480 33.15 -40.94 -3.87
N PRO A 481 32.31 -41.96 -3.59
CA PRO A 481 32.31 -42.63 -2.29
C PRO A 481 33.64 -43.26 -1.88
N GLN A 482 34.52 -43.55 -2.84
CA GLN A 482 35.83 -44.14 -2.60
C GLN A 482 36.94 -43.09 -2.42
N SER A 483 36.70 -41.84 -2.83
CA SER A 483 37.72 -40.79 -2.88
C SER A 483 37.44 -39.57 -1.99
N CYS A 484 36.23 -39.43 -1.46
CA CYS A 484 35.82 -38.27 -0.65
C CYS A 484 35.79 -38.62 0.84
N GLU A 485 36.41 -37.79 1.67
CA GLU A 485 36.49 -37.97 3.12
C GLU A 485 35.38 -37.23 3.90
N ASP A 486 34.63 -36.34 3.23
CA ASP A 486 33.61 -35.50 3.88
C ASP A 486 32.30 -36.26 4.09
N GLY A 487 31.94 -36.49 5.36
CA GLY A 487 30.75 -37.24 5.75
C GLY A 487 29.42 -36.65 5.25
N LYS A 488 29.30 -35.31 5.20
CA LYS A 488 28.06 -34.65 4.73
C LYS A 488 27.92 -34.80 3.22
N VAL A 489 29.01 -34.61 2.47
CA VAL A 489 29.03 -34.83 1.00
C VAL A 489 28.71 -36.28 0.66
N LEU A 490 29.35 -37.24 1.34
CA LEU A 490 29.09 -38.67 1.16
C LEU A 490 27.63 -39.04 1.44
N SER A 491 27.01 -38.44 2.46
CA SER A 491 25.60 -38.68 2.77
C SER A 491 24.67 -38.25 1.62
N CYS A 492 24.95 -37.11 1.00
CA CYS A 492 24.19 -36.60 -0.15
C CYS A 492 24.36 -37.51 -1.37
N VAL A 493 25.61 -37.89 -1.69
CA VAL A 493 25.91 -38.79 -2.83
C VAL A 493 25.24 -40.16 -2.65
N ARG A 494 25.27 -40.73 -1.44
CA ARG A 494 24.60 -42.00 -1.14
C ARG A 494 23.09 -41.90 -1.35
N LYS A 495 22.44 -40.80 -0.93
CA LYS A 495 21.01 -40.57 -1.20
C LYS A 495 20.70 -40.57 -2.70
N VAL A 496 21.53 -39.93 -3.53
CA VAL A 496 21.36 -39.94 -5.00
C VAL A 496 21.51 -41.36 -5.57
N GLN A 497 22.47 -42.13 -5.08
CA GLN A 497 22.69 -43.52 -5.52
C GLN A 497 21.56 -44.46 -5.11
N GLN A 498 20.95 -44.23 -3.94
CA GLN A 498 19.87 -45.03 -3.39
C GLN A 498 18.48 -44.63 -3.92
N ALA A 499 18.34 -43.45 -4.53
CA ALA A 499 17.10 -43.00 -5.14
C ALA A 499 16.70 -43.94 -6.31
N SER A 500 15.66 -44.74 -6.10
CA SER A 500 15.04 -45.62 -7.10
C SER A 500 14.25 -44.79 -8.14
N GLU A 501 14.11 -45.31 -9.36
CA GLU A 501 13.37 -44.71 -10.49
C GLU A 501 11.85 -44.52 -10.28
N GLY A 502 11.32 -44.67 -9.05
CA GLY A 502 9.90 -44.99 -8.82
C GLY A 502 9.12 -44.21 -7.76
N ALA A 503 9.41 -42.95 -7.46
CA ALA A 503 8.52 -42.16 -6.59
C ALA A 503 8.39 -40.70 -7.06
N TYR A 504 7.16 -40.19 -7.08
CA TYR A 504 6.69 -38.91 -7.63
C TYR A 504 6.29 -38.88 -9.12
N SER A 505 5.30 -39.70 -9.48
CA SER A 505 4.23 -39.22 -10.37
C SER A 505 2.95 -39.13 -9.56
N ASP A 506 2.58 -37.93 -9.12
CA ASP A 506 1.23 -37.51 -8.71
C ASP A 506 1.30 -35.98 -8.52
N GLY A 507 0.52 -35.12 -9.17
CA GLY A 507 -0.53 -35.32 -10.15
C GLY A 507 -0.53 -34.19 -11.18
N THR A 508 -1.16 -34.52 -12.31
CA THR A 508 -1.59 -33.60 -13.38
C THR A 508 -2.58 -32.56 -12.90
#